data_AF-A0AAU9JEQ8-F1
#
_entry.id   AF-A0AAU9JEQ8-F1
#
_cell.length_a   1.000
_cell.length_b   1.000
_cell.length_c   1.000
_cell.angle_alpha   90.00
_cell.angle_beta   90.00
_cell.angle_gamma   90.00
#
_symmetry.space_group_name_H-M   'P 1'
#
loop_
_entity.id
_entity.type
_entity.pdbx_description
1 polymer ?
#
loop_
_entity_poly.entity_id
_entity_poly.type
_entity_poly.pdbx_seq_one_letter_code
_entity_poly.pdbx_strand_id
1 'polypeptide(L)'
;MSQTNEPKSEAQQSTSASESKIHRSLISRPLAPFRLFAKENSDIKDTKFLSKLWHEIDAFEKEKFNDLHKKQKEVYKNIIDLTSQKEALIKQLEEVEAKLSKANESYIQNPKQAAQKTKRSRTTPFNCYYKSQILSLKEKKPELKYRERAKELRAAWKEMGEEERKPYIELAKEARKVTSN
;
A
#
# COMPACT_ATOMS: atom_id res chain seq x y z
N MET A 1 20.69 -16.05 39.42
CA MET A 1 20.64 -15.33 38.13
C MET A 1 19.46 -15.90 37.35
N SER A 2 18.32 -15.22 37.42
CA SER A 2 17.05 -15.70 36.90
C SER A 2 16.99 -15.53 35.38
N GLN A 3 16.78 -16.63 34.67
CA GLN A 3 16.47 -16.65 33.25
C GLN A 3 14.95 -16.49 33.10
N THR A 4 14.51 -15.38 32.55
CA THR A 4 13.13 -15.20 32.09
C THR A 4 13.10 -15.42 30.58
N ASN A 5 12.52 -16.56 30.18
CA ASN A 5 12.14 -16.83 28.79
C ASN A 5 10.83 -16.11 28.49
N GLU A 6 10.83 -15.21 27.51
CA GLU A 6 9.62 -14.64 26.90
C GLU A 6 9.04 -15.61 25.87
N PRO A 7 7.73 -15.92 25.90
CA PRO A 7 7.08 -16.69 24.86
C PRO A 7 6.67 -15.82 23.66
N LYS A 8 6.96 -16.35 22.46
CA LYS A 8 6.67 -15.79 21.14
C LYS A 8 5.18 -15.45 20.93
N SER A 9 4.95 -14.25 20.38
CA SER A 9 3.68 -13.79 19.84
C SER A 9 3.35 -14.50 18.51
N GLU A 10 2.48 -15.51 18.55
CA GLU A 10 2.11 -16.30 17.36
C GLU A 10 0.59 -16.46 17.22
N ALA A 11 -0.19 -15.42 17.56
CA ALA A 11 -1.66 -15.50 17.64
C ALA A 11 -2.45 -14.43 16.84
N GLN A 12 -1.83 -13.64 15.96
CA GLN A 12 -2.53 -12.48 15.36
C GLN A 12 -3.03 -12.65 13.91
N GLN A 13 -2.82 -13.78 13.23
CA GLN A 13 -3.19 -13.91 11.81
C GLN A 13 -4.56 -14.57 11.54
N SER A 14 -5.32 -14.95 12.58
CA SER A 14 -6.60 -15.67 12.41
C SER A 14 -7.87 -14.82 12.61
N THR A 15 -7.76 -13.52 12.89
CA THR A 15 -8.92 -12.70 13.31
C THR A 15 -9.57 -11.86 12.20
N SER A 16 -8.85 -11.47 11.13
CA SER A 16 -9.41 -10.50 10.17
C SER A 16 -10.58 -11.04 9.32
N ALA A 17 -10.54 -12.33 8.96
CA ALA A 17 -11.61 -12.97 8.18
C ALA A 17 -12.87 -13.30 9.00
N SER A 18 -12.75 -13.49 10.32
CA SER A 18 -13.90 -13.71 11.21
C SER A 18 -14.56 -12.38 11.59
N GLU A 19 -13.76 -11.33 11.81
CA GLU A 19 -14.25 -9.98 12.15
C GLU A 19 -15.06 -9.34 11.02
N SER A 20 -14.66 -9.50 9.75
CA SER A 20 -15.41 -8.96 8.59
C SER A 20 -16.82 -9.58 8.44
N LYS A 21 -16.97 -10.89 8.69
CA LYS A 21 -18.29 -11.56 8.73
C LYS A 21 -19.15 -11.06 9.90
N ILE A 22 -18.54 -10.79 11.05
CA ILE A 22 -19.23 -10.22 12.21
C ILE A 22 -19.71 -8.80 11.89
N HIS A 23 -18.88 -7.95 11.29
CA HIS A 23 -19.25 -6.57 10.96
C HIS A 23 -20.44 -6.47 10.01
N ARG A 24 -20.53 -7.29 8.95
CA ARG A 24 -21.71 -7.30 8.07
C ARG A 24 -22.98 -7.78 8.74
N SER A 25 -22.87 -8.69 9.73
CA SER A 25 -24.04 -9.18 10.47
C SER A 25 -24.66 -8.15 11.42
N LEU A 26 -23.88 -7.13 11.81
CA LEU A 26 -24.32 -6.08 12.75
C LEU A 26 -25.01 -4.90 12.05
N ILE A 27 -24.88 -4.77 10.71
CA ILE A 27 -25.55 -3.72 9.95
C ILE A 27 -27.02 -4.11 9.75
N SER A 28 -27.90 -3.51 10.56
CA SER A 28 -29.34 -3.75 10.48
C SER A 28 -29.92 -3.33 9.13
N ARG A 29 -30.80 -4.17 8.58
CA ARG A 29 -31.47 -3.89 7.30
C ARG A 29 -32.52 -2.78 7.46
N PRO A 30 -32.77 -1.98 6.42
CA PRO A 30 -33.84 -0.99 6.42
C PRO A 30 -35.19 -1.64 6.72
N LEU A 31 -35.96 -1.04 7.62
CA LEU A 31 -37.30 -1.53 7.95
C LEU A 31 -38.27 -1.10 6.84
N ALA A 32 -39.13 -2.02 6.39
CA ALA A 32 -40.20 -1.70 5.46
C ALA A 32 -41.16 -0.64 6.04
N PRO A 33 -41.89 0.14 5.21
CA PRO A 33 -42.79 1.20 5.66
C PRO A 33 -43.76 0.77 6.78
N PHE A 34 -44.42 -0.38 6.62
CA PHE A 34 -45.30 -0.92 7.67
C PHE A 34 -44.56 -1.26 8.98
N ARG A 35 -43.32 -1.72 8.92
CA ARG A 35 -42.52 -2.02 10.12
C ARG A 35 -42.06 -0.75 10.82
N LEU A 36 -41.84 0.34 10.07
CA LEU A 36 -41.59 1.66 10.65
C LEU A 36 -42.84 2.19 11.35
N PHE A 37 -44.00 2.05 10.72
CA PHE A 37 -45.29 2.38 11.31
C PHE A 37 -45.57 1.59 12.60
N ALA A 38 -45.38 0.27 12.55
CA ALA A 38 -45.56 -0.60 13.73
C ALA A 38 -44.57 -0.27 14.85
N LYS A 39 -43.36 0.23 14.51
CA LYS A 39 -42.38 0.69 15.50
C LYS A 39 -42.79 2.00 16.16
N GLU A 40 -43.38 2.93 15.41
CA GLU A 40 -43.93 4.19 15.96
C GLU A 40 -45.17 3.92 16.84
N ASN A 41 -45.89 2.83 16.58
CA ASN A 41 -47.07 2.39 17.35
C ASN A 41 -46.77 1.16 18.23
N SER A 42 -45.58 1.10 18.83
CA SER A 42 -45.13 -0.08 19.58
C SER A 42 -45.98 -0.45 20.80
N ASP A 43 -46.79 0.50 21.30
CA ASP A 43 -47.69 0.27 22.43
C ASP A 43 -48.84 -0.68 22.06
N ILE A 44 -49.20 -0.75 20.79
CA ILE A 44 -50.24 -1.64 20.28
C ILE A 44 -49.63 -3.03 20.05
N LYS A 45 -49.91 -3.96 20.98
CA LYS A 45 -49.43 -5.34 20.88
C LYS A 45 -50.18 -6.18 19.84
N ASP A 46 -51.42 -5.81 19.51
CA ASP A 46 -52.21 -6.54 18.53
C ASP A 46 -51.78 -6.20 17.09
N THR A 47 -51.02 -7.12 16.50
CA THR A 47 -50.52 -7.02 15.13
C THR A 47 -51.62 -6.99 14.06
N LYS A 48 -52.79 -7.62 14.31
CA LYS A 48 -53.91 -7.61 13.37
C LYS A 48 -54.56 -6.23 13.35
N PHE A 49 -54.73 -5.64 14.54
CA PHE A 49 -55.24 -4.28 14.69
C PHE A 49 -54.30 -3.27 14.02
N LEU A 50 -52.97 -3.37 14.22
CA LEU A 50 -51.99 -2.52 13.54
C LEU A 50 -52.06 -2.63 12.01
N SER A 51 -52.22 -3.84 11.48
CA SER A 51 -52.36 -4.04 10.03
C SER A 51 -53.63 -3.38 9.49
N LYS A 52 -54.75 -3.49 10.22
CA LYS A 52 -56.00 -2.82 9.85
C LYS A 52 -55.82 -1.29 9.86
N LEU A 53 -55.23 -0.75 10.92
CA LEU A 53 -54.93 0.67 11.06
C LEU A 53 -54.06 1.17 9.90
N TRP A 54 -53.02 0.41 9.52
CA TRP A 54 -52.19 0.73 8.35
C TRP A 54 -52.97 0.79 7.03
N HIS A 55 -54.02 -0.01 6.86
CA HIS A 55 -54.85 0.09 5.66
C HIS A 55 -55.79 1.29 5.70
N GLU A 56 -56.24 1.71 6.89
CA GLU A 56 -57.15 2.83 7.13
C GLU A 56 -56.46 4.21 7.09
N ILE A 57 -55.16 4.31 7.41
CA ILE A 57 -54.45 5.59 7.30
C ILE A 57 -54.43 6.11 5.86
N ASP A 58 -54.40 7.43 5.72
CA ASP A 58 -54.42 8.10 4.44
C ASP A 58 -53.12 7.87 3.63
N ALA A 59 -53.17 8.26 2.36
CA ALA A 59 -52.01 8.12 1.47
C ALA A 59 -50.85 9.04 1.88
N PHE A 60 -51.14 10.19 2.48
CA PHE A 60 -50.16 11.21 2.87
C PHE A 60 -49.29 10.72 4.04
N GLU A 61 -49.90 10.11 5.05
CA GLU A 61 -49.22 9.46 6.17
C GLU A 61 -48.42 8.25 5.69
N LYS A 62 -48.95 7.44 4.76
CA LYS A 62 -48.18 6.34 4.14
C LYS A 62 -46.93 6.87 3.43
N GLU A 63 -47.01 8.03 2.78
CA GLU A 63 -45.89 8.67 2.10
C GLU A 63 -44.76 9.03 3.07
N LYS A 64 -45.07 9.55 4.27
CA LYS A 64 -44.08 9.79 5.35
C LYS A 64 -43.24 8.54 5.64
N PHE A 65 -43.88 7.37 5.78
CA PHE A 65 -43.17 6.12 6.05
C PHE A 65 -42.39 5.58 4.85
N ASN A 66 -42.90 5.78 3.64
CA ASN A 66 -42.19 5.45 2.41
C ASN A 66 -40.92 6.26 2.26
N ASP A 67 -40.97 7.56 2.53
CA ASP A 67 -39.80 8.43 2.44
C ASP A 67 -38.78 8.14 3.53
N LEU A 68 -39.24 7.80 4.75
CA LEU A 68 -38.35 7.33 5.81
C LEU A 68 -37.66 6.01 5.42
N HIS A 69 -38.39 5.07 4.81
CA HIS A 69 -37.81 3.84 4.29
C HIS A 69 -36.75 4.11 3.20
N LYS A 70 -37.02 5.01 2.24
CA LYS A 70 -36.06 5.41 1.21
C LYS A 70 -34.77 5.97 1.85
N LYS A 71 -34.90 6.87 2.83
CA LYS A 71 -33.76 7.43 3.57
C LYS A 71 -32.96 6.34 4.29
N GLN A 72 -33.62 5.42 4.98
CA GLN A 72 -32.94 4.29 5.64
C GLN A 72 -32.22 3.39 4.64
N LYS A 73 -32.82 3.14 3.47
CA LYS A 73 -32.21 2.33 2.41
C LYS A 73 -30.95 2.99 1.85
N GLU A 74 -30.97 4.30 1.67
CA GLU A 74 -29.80 5.05 1.21
C GLU A 74 -28.67 5.02 2.25
N VAL A 75 -28.98 5.27 3.52
CA VAL A 75 -28.00 5.17 4.61
C VAL A 75 -27.40 3.76 4.68
N TYR A 76 -28.23 2.73 4.59
CA TYR A 76 -27.77 1.34 4.60
C TYR A 76 -26.82 1.02 3.45
N LYS A 77 -27.15 1.48 2.24
CA LYS A 77 -26.29 1.34 1.05
C LYS A 77 -24.94 2.00 1.28
N ASN A 78 -24.93 3.25 1.77
CA ASN A 78 -23.70 3.97 2.07
C ASN A 78 -22.84 3.26 3.13
N ILE A 79 -23.46 2.69 4.17
CA ILE A 79 -22.73 1.91 5.19
C ILE A 79 -22.09 0.66 4.59
N ILE A 80 -22.79 -0.07 3.71
CA ILE A 80 -22.22 -1.24 3.01
C ILE A 80 -21.03 -0.82 2.16
N ASP A 81 -21.16 0.26 1.41
CA ASP A 81 -20.11 0.74 0.51
C ASP A 81 -18.87 1.16 1.32
N LEU A 82 -19.05 1.91 2.41
CA LEU A 82 -17.98 2.29 3.33
C LEU A 82 -17.31 1.08 3.99
N THR A 83 -18.09 0.08 4.39
CA THR A 83 -17.54 -1.16 4.98
C THR A 83 -16.68 -1.90 3.97
N SER A 84 -17.13 -1.97 2.72
CA SER A 84 -16.37 -2.60 1.63
C SER A 84 -15.07 -1.86 1.32
N GLN A 85 -15.09 -0.52 1.36
CA GLN A 85 -13.88 0.30 1.22
C GLN A 85 -12.89 0.09 2.38
N LYS A 86 -13.40 0.02 3.63
CA LYS A 86 -12.58 -0.27 4.81
C LYS A 86 -11.89 -1.63 4.69
N GLU A 87 -12.62 -2.68 4.29
CA GLU A 87 -12.06 -4.01 4.05
C GLU A 87 -10.93 -3.99 3.00
N ALA A 88 -11.10 -3.22 1.91
CA ALA A 88 -10.08 -3.07 0.89
C ALA A 88 -8.80 -2.38 1.42
N LEU A 89 -8.95 -1.34 2.25
CA LEU A 89 -7.81 -0.64 2.88
C LEU A 89 -7.05 -1.54 3.87
N ILE A 90 -7.77 -2.32 4.68
CA ILE A 90 -7.15 -3.29 5.61
C ILE A 90 -6.26 -4.26 4.82
N LYS A 91 -6.77 -4.81 3.72
CA LYS A 91 -6.00 -5.72 2.86
C LYS A 91 -4.74 -5.06 2.27
N GLN A 92 -4.81 -3.78 1.90
CA GLN A 92 -3.64 -3.04 1.42
C GLN A 92 -2.60 -2.83 2.52
N LEU A 93 -3.02 -2.55 3.75
CA LEU A 93 -2.12 -2.43 4.89
C LEU A 93 -1.41 -3.75 5.20
N GLU A 94 -2.15 -4.86 5.24
CA GLU A 94 -1.58 -6.21 5.43
C GLU A 94 -0.51 -6.53 4.36
N GLU A 95 -0.73 -6.13 3.10
CA GLU A 95 0.26 -6.31 2.03
C GLU A 95 1.53 -5.47 2.25
N VAL A 96 1.38 -4.21 2.69
CA VAL A 96 2.52 -3.33 3.00
C VAL A 96 3.31 -3.86 4.19
N GLU A 97 2.62 -4.31 5.24
CA GLU A 97 3.25 -4.92 6.41
C GLU A 97 4.01 -6.20 6.05
N ALA A 98 3.42 -7.06 5.20
CA ALA A 98 4.09 -8.26 4.70
C ALA A 98 5.34 -7.92 3.87
N LYS A 99 5.31 -6.86 3.06
CA LYS A 99 6.49 -6.37 2.30
C LYS A 99 7.58 -5.84 3.24
N LEU A 100 7.21 -5.08 4.26
CA LEU A 100 8.13 -4.55 5.26
C LEU A 100 8.77 -5.67 6.09
N SER A 101 7.97 -6.64 6.54
CA SER A 101 8.45 -7.83 7.26
C SER A 101 9.48 -8.59 6.43
N LYS A 102 9.19 -8.90 5.15
CA LYS A 102 10.15 -9.56 4.25
C LYS A 102 11.43 -8.76 4.04
N ALA A 103 11.32 -7.44 3.89
CA ALA A 103 12.48 -6.56 3.76
C ALA A 103 13.35 -6.59 5.03
N ASN A 104 12.74 -6.55 6.21
CA ASN A 104 13.44 -6.63 7.49
C ASN A 104 14.07 -8.01 7.74
N GLU A 105 13.38 -9.10 7.41
CA GLU A 105 13.95 -10.45 7.48
C GLU A 105 15.19 -10.58 6.58
N SER A 106 15.12 -10.03 5.36
CA SER A 106 16.28 -10.01 4.45
C SER A 106 17.46 -9.22 5.02
N TYR A 107 17.19 -8.15 5.79
CA TYR A 107 18.21 -7.37 6.46
C TYR A 107 18.85 -8.13 7.64
N ILE A 108 18.04 -8.83 8.43
CA ILE A 108 18.47 -9.62 9.60
C ILE A 108 19.24 -10.89 9.18
N GLN A 109 18.86 -11.53 8.08
CA GLN A 109 19.52 -12.75 7.60
C GLN A 109 20.84 -12.47 6.87
N ASN A 110 21.03 -11.27 6.31
CA ASN A 110 22.24 -10.89 5.59
C ASN A 110 22.88 -9.58 6.08
N PRO A 111 23.16 -9.42 7.39
CA PRO A 111 23.76 -8.21 7.94
C PRO A 111 25.17 -8.01 7.37
N LYS A 112 25.85 -9.12 6.99
CA LYS A 112 27.16 -9.08 6.33
C LYS A 112 27.09 -8.51 4.90
N GLN A 113 26.01 -8.69 4.13
CA GLN A 113 25.88 -8.04 2.81
C GLN A 113 25.50 -6.56 2.94
N ALA A 114 24.77 -6.18 4.00
CA ALA A 114 24.52 -4.77 4.33
C ALA A 114 25.79 -4.06 4.83
N ALA A 115 26.61 -4.72 5.65
CA ALA A 115 27.89 -4.21 6.16
C ALA A 115 29.05 -4.30 5.15
N GLN A 116 29.02 -5.24 4.20
CA GLN A 116 30.02 -5.35 3.11
C GLN A 116 29.91 -4.23 2.06
N LYS A 117 28.97 -3.28 2.21
CA LYS A 117 28.88 -2.06 1.37
C LYS A 117 30.05 -1.09 1.53
N THR A 118 31.09 -1.40 2.30
CA THR A 118 32.26 -0.51 2.47
C THR A 118 33.53 -0.95 1.74
N LYS A 119 33.56 -2.12 1.08
CA LYS A 119 34.61 -2.34 0.06
C LYS A 119 34.16 -1.66 -1.23
N ARG A 120 34.53 -0.39 -1.38
CA ARG A 120 34.31 0.38 -2.62
C ARG A 120 34.71 -0.50 -3.80
N SER A 121 33.76 -0.79 -4.70
CA SER A 121 34.02 -1.59 -5.89
C SER A 121 35.23 -1.03 -6.64
N ARG A 122 36.10 -1.90 -7.14
CA ARG A 122 37.34 -1.50 -7.84
C ARG A 122 37.00 -0.51 -8.94
N THR A 123 37.62 0.68 -8.91
CA THR A 123 37.46 1.68 -9.96
C THR A 123 37.82 1.06 -11.32
N THR A 124 36.87 1.08 -12.25
CA THR A 124 37.08 0.61 -13.63
C THR A 124 37.53 1.78 -14.52
N PRO A 125 38.23 1.53 -15.63
CA PRO A 125 38.60 2.58 -16.58
C PRO A 125 37.39 3.39 -17.07
N PHE A 126 36.27 2.70 -17.35
CA PHE A 126 35.01 3.34 -17.71
C PHE A 126 34.49 4.29 -16.63
N ASN A 127 34.65 3.98 -15.34
CA ASN A 127 34.22 4.89 -14.27
C ASN A 127 35.01 6.20 -14.28
N CYS A 128 36.30 6.15 -14.62
CA CYS A 128 37.14 7.35 -14.75
C CYS A 128 36.66 8.22 -15.92
N TYR A 129 36.46 7.61 -17.09
CA TYR A 129 35.90 8.29 -18.27
C TYR A 129 34.51 8.84 -18.02
N TYR A 130 33.63 8.07 -17.39
CA TYR A 130 32.27 8.48 -17.09
C TYR A 130 32.25 9.72 -16.21
N LYS A 131 33.10 9.77 -15.16
CA LYS A 131 33.20 10.92 -14.27
C LYS A 131 33.71 12.18 -14.97
N SER A 132 34.66 12.05 -15.89
CA SER A 132 35.17 13.22 -16.62
C SER A 132 34.19 13.72 -17.68
N GLN A 133 33.40 12.84 -18.31
CA GLN A 133 32.54 13.22 -19.42
C GLN A 133 31.09 13.53 -19.03
N ILE A 134 30.58 13.03 -17.91
CA ILE A 134 29.16 13.22 -17.54
C ILE A 134 28.80 14.69 -17.27
N LEU A 135 29.75 15.49 -16.77
CA LEU A 135 29.54 16.92 -16.55
C LEU A 135 29.46 17.68 -17.87
N SER A 136 30.43 17.46 -18.77
CA SER A 136 30.42 18.01 -20.12
C SER A 136 29.17 17.62 -20.91
N LEU A 137 28.69 16.39 -20.74
CA LEU A 137 27.48 15.92 -21.41
C LEU A 137 26.20 16.50 -20.78
N LYS A 138 26.21 16.78 -19.48
CA LYS A 138 25.12 17.50 -18.80
C LYS A 138 25.03 18.96 -19.24
N GLU A 139 26.17 19.62 -19.46
CA GLU A 139 26.22 21.00 -19.97
C GLU A 139 25.76 21.09 -21.43
N LYS A 140 26.21 20.17 -22.28
CA LYS A 140 25.81 20.13 -23.70
C LYS A 140 24.36 19.69 -23.91
N LYS A 141 23.87 18.78 -23.07
CA LYS A 141 22.51 18.21 -23.17
C LYS A 141 21.84 18.14 -21.80
N PRO A 142 21.38 19.29 -21.27
CA PRO A 142 20.74 19.35 -19.96
C PRO A 142 19.39 18.63 -19.91
N GLU A 143 18.69 18.52 -21.05
CA GLU A 143 17.34 17.92 -21.14
C GLU A 143 17.33 16.39 -20.97
N LEU A 144 18.43 15.71 -21.29
CA LEU A 144 18.49 14.25 -21.23
C LEU A 144 18.31 13.76 -19.79
N LYS A 145 17.58 12.67 -19.61
CA LYS A 145 17.50 12.02 -18.29
C LYS A 145 18.82 11.32 -17.99
N TYR A 146 19.12 11.13 -16.71
CA TYR A 146 20.36 10.47 -16.26
C TYR A 146 20.62 9.13 -16.98
N ARG A 147 19.58 8.31 -17.16
CA ARG A 147 19.68 7.01 -17.83
C ARG A 147 20.10 7.13 -19.30
N GLU A 148 19.69 8.19 -19.99
CA GLU A 148 20.00 8.41 -21.41
C GLU A 148 21.44 8.89 -21.59
N ARG A 149 21.87 9.84 -20.76
CA ARG A 149 23.28 10.26 -20.71
C ARG A 149 24.23 9.09 -20.45
N ALA A 150 23.84 8.19 -19.54
CA ALA A 150 24.63 7.00 -19.26
C ALA A 150 24.69 6.01 -20.43
N LYS A 151 23.64 5.93 -21.26
CA LYS A 151 23.66 5.12 -22.49
C LYS A 151 24.59 5.72 -23.55
N GLU A 152 24.52 7.04 -23.78
CA GLU A 152 25.38 7.74 -24.74
C GLU A 152 26.86 7.56 -24.37
N LEU A 153 27.24 7.76 -23.10
CA LEU A 153 28.62 7.57 -22.66
C LEU A 153 29.10 6.13 -22.78
N ARG A 154 28.21 5.13 -22.61
CA ARG A 154 28.57 3.72 -22.81
C ARG A 154 28.79 3.40 -24.29
N ALA A 155 28.01 4.01 -25.19
CA ALA A 155 28.20 3.88 -26.63
C ALA A 155 29.54 4.52 -27.06
N ALA A 156 29.76 5.77 -26.66
CA ALA A 156 31.01 6.49 -26.93
C ALA A 156 32.24 5.74 -26.37
N TRP A 157 32.14 5.18 -25.16
CA TRP A 157 33.22 4.35 -24.61
C TRP A 157 33.54 3.13 -25.47
N LYS A 158 32.53 2.45 -26.05
CA LYS A 158 32.72 1.28 -26.91
C LYS A 158 33.35 1.63 -28.27
N GLU A 159 33.06 2.83 -28.78
CA GLU A 159 33.59 3.32 -30.06
C GLU A 159 35.02 3.86 -29.94
N MET A 160 35.42 4.36 -28.75
CA MET A 160 36.81 4.82 -28.54
C MET A 160 37.85 3.72 -28.77
N GLY A 161 38.95 4.10 -29.41
CA GLY A 161 40.10 3.21 -29.68
C GLY A 161 40.90 2.88 -28.41
N GLU A 162 41.81 1.91 -28.50
CA GLU A 162 42.66 1.53 -27.37
C GLU A 162 43.56 2.68 -26.90
N GLU A 163 44.07 3.47 -27.84
CA GLU A 163 44.89 4.67 -27.61
C GLU A 163 44.19 5.68 -26.68
N GLU A 164 42.93 6.00 -26.97
CA GLU A 164 42.13 6.98 -26.23
C GLU A 164 41.70 6.45 -24.85
N ARG A 165 41.64 5.12 -24.70
CA ARG A 165 41.31 4.47 -23.43
C ARG A 165 42.51 4.36 -22.48
N LYS A 166 43.75 4.38 -22.99
CA LYS A 166 45.00 4.32 -22.19
C LYS A 166 44.99 5.23 -20.95
N PRO A 167 44.72 6.56 -21.05
CA PRO A 167 44.76 7.44 -19.89
C PRO A 167 43.76 7.03 -18.79
N TYR A 168 42.58 6.53 -19.18
CA TYR A 168 41.57 6.08 -18.23
C TYR A 168 41.94 4.73 -17.59
N ILE A 169 42.69 3.88 -18.31
CA ILE A 169 43.21 2.62 -17.77
C ILE A 169 44.27 2.90 -16.70
N GLU A 170 45.17 3.86 -16.94
CA GLU A 170 46.20 4.27 -15.98
C GLU A 170 45.58 4.91 -14.73
N LEU A 171 44.66 5.87 -14.90
CA LEU A 171 43.91 6.47 -13.79
C LEU A 171 43.18 5.41 -12.96
N ALA A 172 42.60 4.39 -13.60
CA ALA A 172 41.96 3.29 -12.87
C ALA A 172 42.95 2.40 -12.12
N LYS A 173 44.16 2.17 -12.66
CA LYS A 173 45.22 1.43 -11.97
C LYS A 173 45.71 2.19 -10.74
N GLU A 174 45.93 3.49 -10.85
CA GLU A 174 46.33 4.35 -9.72
C GLU A 174 45.25 4.40 -8.64
N ALA A 175 44.00 4.64 -9.02
CA ALA A 175 42.88 4.67 -8.08
C ALA A 175 42.70 3.34 -7.32
N ARG A 176 43.03 2.20 -7.94
CA ARG A 176 43.01 0.88 -7.28
C ARG A 176 44.12 0.73 -6.25
N LYS A 177 45.32 1.27 -6.52
CA LYS A 177 46.46 1.23 -5.58
C LYS A 177 46.16 2.04 -4.33
N VAL A 178 45.60 3.25 -4.48
CA VAL A 178 45.24 4.15 -3.36
C VAL A 178 44.23 3.51 -2.41
N THR A 179 43.29 2.70 -2.93
CA THR A 179 42.28 2.01 -2.10
C THR A 179 42.79 0.73 -1.41
N SER A 180 44.03 0.32 -1.65
CA SER A 180 44.62 -0.93 -1.14
C SER A 180 45.69 -0.74 -0.05
N ASN A 181 46.04 0.51 0.28
CA ASN A 181 46.80 0.88 1.49
C ASN A 181 45.84 1.26 2.62
#